data_AF-A0A4D9EMB8-F1
#
_entry.id   AF-A0A4D9EMB8-F1
#
_cell.length_a   1.000
_cell.length_b   1.000
_cell.length_c   1.000
_cell.angle_alpha   90.00
_cell.angle_beta   90.00
_cell.angle_gamma   90.00
#
_symmetry.space_group_name_H-M   'P 1'
#
loop_
_entity.id
_entity.type
_entity.pdbx_description
1 polymer ?
#
loop_
_entity_poly.entity_id
_entity_poly.type
_entity_poly.pdbx_seq_one_letter_code
_entity_poly.pdbx_strand_id
1 'polypeptide(L)'
;MAADNAGHWGRLESALRSSLRLLRDRWAQGPRQRGGQAAAAATERSSSGIEEAGEEVCALQTLPIDVQLYIISFLSPQDLCHLGSTNQYWSLTVRDPLLWRYFLLRDLPSWSSVDWKSLPDVEIFNKSFSELNDNALYDYMTIYKKSCPLSRHLKSSRPTYGAVTTFLVQSLVTQAEPRFALFGPGLEELDESLVRRMMTCPEILPVAGLPQRQIHGIGSGVSFQFNNRQNFNILTLYSTTSMERKRARTEQTVTVNKMFYQENNIGGNQQAVHYNVIAQVKKVCEVVDGFIYVANAEAHKKHDHQDEFARILAMIDPTLGPPNRPVLVLSCTSEVGIKRIPCVYMAHQLQLNLLSQPWMVQDTVAATLSGLLKGIEWILGEAECKNAQ
;
A
#
# COMPACT_ATOMS: atom_id res chain seq x y z
N MET A 1 9.50 -2.25 -19.70
CA MET A 1 9.55 -2.86 -18.35
C MET A 1 9.57 -4.39 -18.31
N ALA A 2 9.39 -5.13 -19.41
CA ALA A 2 9.63 -6.59 -19.40
C ALA A 2 11.12 -6.97 -19.54
N ALA A 3 11.93 -6.09 -20.14
CA ALA A 3 13.36 -6.31 -20.37
C ALA A 3 14.25 -6.15 -19.11
N ASP A 4 13.78 -5.47 -18.06
CA ASP A 4 14.53 -5.26 -16.81
C ASP A 4 14.50 -6.48 -15.87
N ASN A 5 13.47 -7.33 -15.97
CA ASN A 5 13.30 -8.47 -15.07
C ASN A 5 14.35 -9.57 -15.27
N ALA A 6 14.85 -9.75 -16.50
CA ALA A 6 15.88 -10.75 -16.80
C ALA A 6 17.25 -10.40 -16.17
N GLY A 7 17.62 -9.12 -16.19
CA GLY A 7 18.83 -8.62 -15.53
C GLY A 7 18.71 -8.64 -14.00
N HIS A 8 17.51 -8.39 -13.47
CA HIS A 8 17.22 -8.49 -12.05
C HIS A 8 17.31 -9.94 -11.55
N TRP A 9 16.83 -10.92 -12.32
CA TRP A 9 16.89 -12.34 -12.00
C TRP A 9 18.33 -12.88 -11.94
N GLY A 10 19.17 -12.60 -12.93
CA GLY A 10 20.58 -13.02 -12.92
C GLY A 10 21.38 -12.41 -11.75
N ARG A 11 21.07 -11.15 -11.37
CA ARG A 11 21.66 -10.50 -10.19
C ARG A 11 21.14 -11.12 -8.89
N LEU A 12 19.87 -11.46 -8.82
CA LEU A 12 19.23 -12.11 -7.66
C LEU A 12 19.77 -13.52 -7.45
N GLU A 13 19.93 -14.32 -8.51
CA GLU A 13 20.60 -15.62 -8.46
C GLU A 13 22.06 -15.50 -7.99
N SER A 14 22.79 -14.49 -8.46
CA SER A 14 24.19 -14.28 -8.05
C SER A 14 24.33 -13.88 -6.57
N ALA A 15 23.39 -13.10 -6.04
CA ALA A 15 23.38 -12.66 -4.66
C ALA A 15 22.82 -13.70 -3.69
N LEU A 16 21.85 -14.50 -4.14
CA LEU A 16 21.49 -15.75 -3.49
C LEU A 16 22.76 -16.60 -3.38
N ARG A 17 23.46 -16.88 -4.48
CA ARG A 17 24.70 -17.67 -4.47
C ARG A 17 25.80 -17.13 -3.54
N SER A 18 25.94 -15.82 -3.35
CA SER A 18 26.96 -15.24 -2.44
C SER A 18 26.58 -15.30 -0.96
N SER A 19 25.33 -14.98 -0.60
CA SER A 19 24.81 -15.15 0.77
C SER A 19 24.75 -16.62 1.20
N LEU A 20 24.51 -17.52 0.25
CA LEU A 20 24.51 -18.97 0.45
C LEU A 20 25.90 -19.51 0.77
N ARG A 21 26.99 -18.90 0.27
CA ARG A 21 28.35 -19.19 0.74
C ARG A 21 28.52 -18.78 2.20
N LEU A 22 28.04 -17.60 2.58
CA LEU A 22 28.09 -17.10 3.98
C LEU A 22 27.25 -17.95 4.95
N LEU A 23 26.11 -18.49 4.53
CA LEU A 23 25.32 -19.43 5.32
C LEU A 23 26.03 -20.78 5.44
N ARG A 24 26.49 -21.36 4.32
CA ARG A 24 27.30 -22.59 4.33
C ARG A 24 28.53 -22.46 5.21
N ASP A 25 29.20 -21.31 5.18
CA ASP A 25 30.40 -21.06 5.99
C ASP A 25 30.05 -20.88 7.48
N ARG A 26 28.90 -20.24 7.80
CA ARG A 26 28.35 -20.21 9.17
C ARG A 26 28.00 -21.60 9.70
N TRP A 27 27.43 -22.46 8.86
CA TRP A 27 27.13 -23.85 9.18
C TRP A 27 28.39 -24.72 9.28
N ALA A 28 29.42 -24.48 8.46
CA ALA A 28 30.71 -25.16 8.56
C ALA A 28 31.51 -24.77 9.81
N GLN A 29 31.27 -23.58 10.38
CA GLN A 29 31.94 -23.07 11.58
C GLN A 29 31.21 -23.45 12.89
N GLY A 30 29.90 -23.67 12.87
CA GLY A 30 29.08 -24.00 14.05
C GLY A 30 29.48 -25.28 14.82
N PRO A 31 29.84 -26.39 14.17
CA PRO A 31 30.28 -27.61 14.88
C PRO A 31 31.74 -27.55 15.34
N ARG A 32 32.59 -26.76 14.67
CA ARG A 32 34.05 -26.79 14.92
C ARG A 32 34.49 -25.96 16.14
N GLN A 33 33.73 -24.93 16.55
CA GLN A 33 34.11 -24.11 17.70
C GLN A 33 33.53 -24.56 19.05
N ARG A 34 32.52 -25.44 19.10
CA ARG A 34 32.03 -26.02 20.36
C ARG A 34 32.67 -27.34 20.78
N GLY A 35 33.34 -28.04 19.85
CA GLY A 35 34.06 -29.30 20.15
C GLY A 35 35.55 -29.13 20.49
N GLY A 36 36.16 -27.97 20.18
CA GLY A 36 37.61 -27.77 20.23
C GLY A 36 38.22 -27.56 21.62
N GLN A 37 37.42 -27.37 22.68
CA GLN A 37 37.92 -27.18 24.05
C GLN A 37 37.50 -28.28 25.04
N ALA A 38 36.70 -29.27 24.61
CA ALA A 38 36.30 -30.41 25.45
C ALA A 38 36.96 -31.74 25.04
N ALA A 39 37.56 -31.82 23.85
CA ALA A 39 38.10 -33.07 23.30
C ALA A 39 39.50 -33.47 23.81
N ALA A 40 40.08 -32.75 24.79
CA ALA A 40 41.40 -33.07 25.34
C ALA A 40 41.36 -33.85 26.67
N ALA A 41 40.18 -34.21 27.21
CA ALA A 41 40.08 -34.75 28.57
C ALA A 41 39.28 -36.06 28.73
N ALA A 42 38.94 -36.77 27.65
CA ALA A 42 38.19 -38.03 27.77
C ALA A 42 38.66 -39.08 26.77
N THR A 43 39.93 -39.48 26.89
CA THR A 43 40.38 -40.78 26.40
C THR A 43 40.05 -41.81 27.49
N GLU A 44 39.50 -42.96 27.06
CA GLU A 44 39.22 -44.17 27.85
C GLU A 44 37.87 -44.25 28.57
N ARG A 45 36.86 -44.86 27.90
CA ARG A 45 36.40 -46.22 28.24
C ARG A 45 35.18 -46.65 27.42
N SER A 46 35.19 -47.95 27.13
CA SER A 46 34.06 -48.84 26.79
C SER A 46 33.32 -48.62 25.47
N SER A 47 33.72 -49.47 24.53
CA SER A 47 32.88 -50.07 23.49
C SER A 47 31.56 -50.64 24.04
N SER A 48 30.44 -50.19 23.48
CA SER A 48 29.22 -50.99 23.35
C SER A 48 28.44 -50.45 22.15
N GLY A 49 28.22 -51.33 21.19
CA GLY A 49 27.55 -51.00 19.93
C GLY A 49 26.13 -50.50 20.18
N ILE A 50 25.87 -49.31 19.65
CA ILE A 50 24.56 -48.87 19.23
C ILE A 50 24.79 -48.46 17.79
N GLU A 51 24.20 -49.19 16.85
CA GLU A 51 24.06 -48.74 15.48
C GLU A 51 23.42 -47.36 15.53
N GLU A 52 24.20 -46.32 15.21
CA GLU A 52 23.63 -45.01 14.90
C GLU A 52 22.72 -45.25 13.70
N ALA A 53 21.41 -45.29 13.96
CA ALA A 53 20.40 -45.13 12.93
C ALA A 53 20.69 -43.78 12.28
N GLY A 54 21.46 -43.80 11.19
CA GLY A 54 21.78 -42.64 10.39
C GLY A 54 20.45 -42.01 10.02
N GLU A 55 20.19 -40.84 10.57
CA GLU A 55 19.03 -40.03 10.22
C GLU A 55 19.06 -39.88 8.70
N GLU A 56 18.16 -40.59 8.00
CA GLU A 56 18.11 -40.58 6.53
C GLU A 56 17.89 -39.12 6.11
N VAL A 57 18.98 -38.47 5.70
CA VAL A 57 18.95 -37.09 5.24
C VAL A 57 18.04 -37.07 4.03
N CYS A 58 16.90 -36.42 4.18
CA CYS A 58 15.88 -36.34 3.14
C CYS A 58 16.52 -35.92 1.81
N ALA A 59 16.17 -36.58 0.71
CA ALA A 59 16.73 -36.30 -0.61
C ALA A 59 16.65 -34.80 -0.98
N LEU A 60 15.60 -34.10 -0.52
CA LEU A 60 15.45 -32.66 -0.72
C LEU A 60 16.50 -31.82 0.05
N GLN A 61 16.96 -32.28 1.21
CA GLN A 61 18.03 -31.64 2.00
C GLN A 61 19.42 -31.90 1.40
N THR A 62 19.58 -32.96 0.62
CA THR A 62 20.86 -33.25 -0.07
C THR A 62 21.09 -32.37 -1.30
N LEU A 63 20.05 -31.70 -1.80
CA LEU A 63 20.17 -30.77 -2.91
C LEU A 63 21.01 -29.54 -2.52
N PRO A 64 21.72 -28.92 -3.49
CA PRO A 64 22.35 -27.62 -3.28
C PRO A 64 21.33 -26.59 -2.78
N ILE A 65 21.73 -25.78 -1.80
CA ILE A 65 20.84 -24.81 -1.13
C ILE A 65 20.24 -23.77 -2.11
N ASP A 66 20.93 -23.45 -3.20
CA ASP A 66 20.41 -22.61 -4.28
C ASP A 66 19.25 -23.27 -5.02
N VAL A 67 19.33 -24.58 -5.28
CA VAL A 67 18.24 -25.36 -5.86
C VAL A 67 17.07 -25.46 -4.88
N GLN A 68 17.35 -25.66 -3.59
CA GLN A 68 16.31 -25.69 -2.56
C GLN A 68 15.58 -24.34 -2.45
N LEU A 69 16.30 -23.21 -2.38
CA LEU A 69 15.69 -21.88 -2.35
C LEU A 69 14.91 -21.58 -3.64
N TYR A 70 15.39 -22.05 -4.79
CA TYR A 70 14.64 -21.94 -6.04
C TYR A 70 13.32 -22.71 -5.97
N ILE A 71 13.32 -23.96 -5.49
CA ILE A 71 12.09 -24.73 -5.28
C ILE A 71 11.15 -24.02 -4.30
N ILE A 72 11.69 -23.53 -3.18
CA ILE A 72 10.93 -22.82 -2.15
C ILE A 72 10.36 -21.50 -2.69
N SER A 73 11.00 -20.87 -3.66
CA SER A 73 10.53 -19.61 -4.28
C SER A 73 9.17 -19.74 -5.00
N PHE A 74 8.72 -20.96 -5.31
CA PHE A 74 7.40 -21.22 -5.89
C PHE A 74 6.29 -21.39 -4.85
N LEU A 75 6.65 -21.52 -3.57
CA LEU A 75 5.71 -21.76 -2.49
C LEU A 75 5.00 -20.48 -2.04
N SER A 76 3.81 -20.65 -1.45
CA SER A 76 3.09 -19.58 -0.76
C SER A 76 3.65 -19.38 0.66
N PRO A 77 3.46 -18.21 1.28
CA PRO A 77 3.84 -18.00 2.68
C PRO A 77 3.20 -19.00 3.66
N GLN A 78 2.02 -19.55 3.36
CA GLN A 78 1.41 -20.61 4.16
C GLN A 78 2.20 -21.92 4.05
N ASP A 79 2.56 -22.33 2.83
CA ASP A 79 3.33 -23.54 2.58
C ASP A 79 4.73 -23.46 3.22
N LEU A 80 5.33 -22.27 3.23
CA LEU A 80 6.58 -22.01 3.94
C LEU A 80 6.45 -22.27 5.45
N CYS A 81 5.35 -21.86 6.07
CA CYS A 81 5.11 -22.14 7.48
C CYS A 81 5.00 -23.65 7.73
N HIS A 82 4.29 -24.38 6.87
CA HIS A 82 4.19 -25.84 6.96
C HIS A 82 5.54 -26.53 6.78
N LEU A 83 6.34 -26.10 5.78
CA LEU A 83 7.68 -26.60 5.54
C LEU A 83 8.60 -26.34 6.74
N GLY A 84 8.54 -25.13 7.30
CA GLY A 84 9.31 -24.75 8.49
C GLY A 84 8.95 -25.57 9.74
N SER A 85 7.73 -26.09 9.83
CA SER A 85 7.30 -26.96 10.94
C SER A 85 7.82 -28.39 10.86
N THR A 86 8.44 -28.80 9.74
CA THR A 86 8.88 -30.20 9.57
C THR A 86 10.19 -30.53 10.29
N ASN A 87 11.20 -29.66 10.21
CA ASN A 87 12.53 -29.88 10.78
C ASN A 87 13.22 -28.52 11.06
N GLN A 88 14.14 -28.49 12.02
CA GLN A 88 14.99 -27.34 12.35
C GLN A 88 15.74 -26.79 11.12
N TYR A 89 16.23 -27.64 10.21
CA TYR A 89 16.87 -27.22 8.97
C TYR A 89 15.94 -26.33 8.13
N TRP A 90 14.76 -26.84 7.82
CA TRP A 90 13.76 -26.11 7.04
C TRP A 90 13.23 -24.88 7.77
N SER A 91 13.10 -24.93 9.10
CA SER A 91 12.74 -23.76 9.90
C SER A 91 13.75 -22.62 9.76
N LEU A 92 15.04 -22.91 9.55
CA LEU A 92 16.08 -21.90 9.35
C LEU A 92 16.13 -21.46 7.89
N THR A 93 16.06 -22.38 6.94
CA THR A 93 16.07 -22.09 5.50
C THR A 93 14.90 -21.22 5.08
N VAL A 94 13.70 -21.48 5.60
CA VAL A 94 12.50 -20.66 5.32
C VAL A 94 12.62 -19.24 5.87
N ARG A 95 13.46 -19.00 6.88
CA ARG A 95 13.68 -17.66 7.46
C ARG A 95 14.80 -16.89 6.76
N ASP A 96 15.31 -17.37 5.63
CA ASP A 96 16.37 -16.70 4.90
C ASP A 96 15.95 -15.28 4.43
N PRO A 97 16.75 -14.22 4.76
CA PRO A 97 16.41 -12.85 4.40
C PRO A 97 16.29 -12.60 2.89
N LEU A 98 17.07 -13.29 2.06
CA LEU A 98 17.02 -13.09 0.61
C LEU A 98 15.78 -13.72 0.00
N LEU A 99 15.38 -14.88 0.51
CA LEU A 99 14.12 -15.51 0.15
C LEU A 99 12.93 -14.58 0.44
N TRP A 100 12.89 -13.97 1.64
CA TRP A 100 11.84 -13.00 1.98
C TRP A 100 11.92 -11.70 1.19
N ARG A 101 13.13 -11.24 0.83
CA ARG A 101 13.30 -10.12 -0.09
C ARG A 101 12.75 -10.43 -1.49
N TYR A 102 12.96 -11.66 -1.98
CA TYR A 102 12.38 -12.11 -3.24
C TYR A 102 10.85 -12.12 -3.18
N PHE A 103 10.25 -12.71 -2.15
CA PHE A 103 8.79 -12.72 -1.99
C PHE A 103 8.21 -11.31 -1.89
N LEU A 104 8.88 -10.42 -1.17
CA LEU A 104 8.49 -9.01 -1.10
C LEU A 104 8.46 -8.38 -2.49
N LEU A 105 9.52 -8.50 -3.28
CA LEU A 105 9.57 -7.90 -4.62
C LEU A 105 8.62 -8.57 -5.63
N ARG A 106 8.37 -9.88 -5.49
CA ARG A 106 7.46 -10.65 -6.33
C ARG A 106 5.99 -10.27 -6.06
N ASP A 107 5.60 -10.19 -4.79
CA ASP A 107 4.19 -10.12 -4.40
C ASP A 107 3.71 -8.67 -4.27
N LEU A 108 4.59 -7.73 -3.99
CA LEU A 108 4.26 -6.32 -3.78
C LEU A 108 3.52 -5.65 -4.96
N PRO A 109 3.86 -5.93 -6.23
CA PRO A 109 3.07 -5.46 -7.37
C PRO A 109 1.63 -6.00 -7.44
N SER A 110 1.34 -7.12 -6.80
CA SER A 110 0.03 -7.78 -6.80
C SER A 110 -0.90 -7.27 -5.69
N TRP A 111 -0.37 -6.53 -4.72
CA TRP A 111 -1.17 -6.01 -3.61
C TRP A 111 -2.11 -4.90 -4.09
N SER A 112 -3.38 -5.01 -3.70
CA SER A 112 -4.41 -4.07 -4.10
C SER A 112 -4.49 -2.81 -3.22
N SER A 113 -3.75 -2.75 -2.11
CA SER A 113 -3.74 -1.58 -1.26
C SER A 113 -2.51 -1.50 -0.35
N VAL A 114 -2.18 -0.27 0.05
CA VAL A 114 -1.12 0.05 1.01
C VAL A 114 -1.54 1.26 1.85
N ASP A 115 -1.30 1.21 3.15
CA ASP A 115 -1.59 2.31 4.08
C ASP A 115 -0.30 2.91 4.65
N TRP A 116 -0.45 4.04 5.34
CA TRP A 116 0.64 4.76 5.99
C TRP A 116 1.44 3.95 7.02
N LYS A 117 0.87 2.85 7.57
CA LYS A 117 1.57 1.97 8.51
C LYS A 117 2.31 0.84 7.80
N SER A 118 1.82 0.42 6.64
CA SER A 118 2.23 -0.79 5.93
C SER A 118 3.13 -0.50 4.72
N LEU A 119 3.35 0.77 4.36
CA LEU A 119 4.30 1.15 3.32
C LEU A 119 5.73 0.70 3.70
N PRO A 120 6.38 -0.15 2.88
CA PRO A 120 7.79 -0.46 3.04
C PRO A 120 8.66 0.75 2.64
N ASP A 121 9.86 0.85 3.19
CA ASP A 121 10.79 1.94 2.88
C ASP A 121 11.31 1.87 1.43
N VAL A 122 11.56 3.02 0.81
CA VAL A 122 12.06 3.15 -0.56
C VAL A 122 13.42 2.47 -0.71
N GLU A 123 14.25 2.52 0.33
CA GLU A 123 15.58 1.92 0.34
C GLU A 123 15.58 0.41 0.09
N ILE A 124 14.48 -0.27 0.40
CA ILE A 124 14.34 -1.71 0.19
C ILE A 124 14.36 -2.06 -1.31
N PHE A 125 13.88 -1.15 -2.17
CA PHE A 125 13.85 -1.34 -3.61
C PHE A 125 15.16 -0.94 -4.29
N ASN A 126 15.84 0.07 -3.76
CA ASN A 126 17.02 0.67 -4.41
C ASN A 126 18.34 0.01 -4.03
N LYS A 127 18.43 -0.69 -2.89
CA LYS A 127 19.67 -1.38 -2.48
C LYS A 127 19.99 -2.50 -3.44
N SER A 128 21.18 -2.50 -4.03
CA SER A 128 21.58 -3.61 -4.90
C SER A 128 21.70 -4.89 -4.07
N PHE A 129 21.46 -6.06 -4.67
CA PHE A 129 21.59 -7.32 -3.91
C PHE A 129 23.05 -7.57 -3.44
N SER A 130 24.03 -6.88 -4.02
CA SER A 130 25.46 -6.99 -3.70
C SER A 130 25.87 -6.19 -2.46
N GLU A 131 25.10 -5.19 -2.04
CA GLU A 131 25.39 -4.30 -0.90
C GLU A 131 24.89 -4.85 0.45
N LEU A 132 24.28 -6.03 0.46
CA LEU A 132 23.73 -6.70 1.65
C LEU A 132 24.77 -7.15 2.69
N ASN A 133 26.05 -6.82 2.49
CA ASN A 133 27.14 -7.27 3.36
C ASN A 133 27.36 -6.35 4.59
N ASP A 134 26.77 -5.15 4.62
CA ASP A 134 26.94 -4.20 5.73
C ASP A 134 25.82 -4.30 6.78
N ASN A 135 26.12 -4.99 7.88
CA ASN A 135 25.68 -4.89 9.29
C ASN A 135 24.24 -4.49 9.73
N ALA A 136 23.29 -4.25 8.84
CA ALA A 136 21.88 -4.07 9.17
C ALA A 136 21.01 -4.79 8.12
N LEU A 137 21.04 -6.12 8.13
CA LEU A 137 20.09 -6.92 7.36
C LEU A 137 18.68 -6.58 7.86
N TYR A 138 17.89 -5.92 7.02
CA TYR A 138 16.47 -5.71 7.29
C TYR A 138 15.79 -7.06 7.53
N ASP A 139 14.89 -7.10 8.52
CA ASP A 139 14.00 -8.25 8.68
C ASP A 139 12.91 -8.20 7.60
N TYR A 140 13.26 -8.66 6.39
CA TYR A 140 12.36 -8.71 5.24
C TYR A 140 11.11 -9.55 5.53
N MET A 141 11.18 -10.55 6.41
CA MET A 141 10.02 -11.34 6.81
C MET A 141 9.04 -10.47 7.62
N THR A 142 9.54 -9.70 8.58
CA THR A 142 8.71 -8.78 9.36
C THR A 142 8.12 -7.68 8.49
N ILE A 143 8.91 -7.12 7.55
CA ILE A 143 8.43 -6.14 6.58
C ILE A 143 7.33 -6.75 5.70
N TYR A 144 7.55 -7.94 5.13
CA TYR A 144 6.56 -8.64 4.32
C TYR A 144 5.24 -8.85 5.10
N LYS A 145 5.33 -9.32 6.35
CA LYS A 145 4.15 -9.52 7.22
C LYS A 145 3.41 -8.22 7.52
N LYS A 146 4.15 -7.12 7.73
CA LYS A 146 3.61 -5.78 8.00
C LYS A 146 2.93 -5.18 6.78
N SER A 147 3.52 -5.37 5.60
CA SER A 147 3.07 -4.78 4.34
C SER A 147 1.95 -5.56 3.65
N CYS A 148 1.85 -6.87 3.89
CA CYS A 148 0.85 -7.73 3.26
C CYS A 148 -0.60 -7.32 3.63
N PRO A 149 -1.48 -7.10 2.63
CA PRO A 149 -2.89 -6.77 2.85
C PRO A 149 -3.66 -7.80 3.67
N LEU A 150 -3.36 -9.09 3.50
CA LEU A 150 -4.06 -10.18 4.19
C LEU A 150 -3.86 -10.11 5.71
N SER A 151 -2.69 -9.68 6.17
CA SER A 151 -2.40 -9.46 7.59
C SER A 151 -3.19 -8.30 8.19
N ARG A 152 -3.74 -7.38 7.37
CA ARG A 152 -4.51 -6.21 7.84
C ARG A 152 -5.95 -6.57 8.21
N HIS A 153 -6.57 -7.51 7.51
CA HIS A 153 -7.93 -7.99 7.86
C HIS A 153 -8.00 -8.54 9.29
N LEU A 154 -6.90 -9.13 9.78
CA LEU A 154 -6.80 -9.61 11.16
C LEU A 154 -6.73 -8.48 12.21
N LYS A 155 -6.32 -7.26 11.81
CA LYS A 155 -6.21 -6.09 12.70
C LYS A 155 -7.41 -5.14 12.63
N SER A 156 -8.18 -5.14 11.53
CA SER A 156 -9.44 -4.37 11.45
C SER A 156 -10.60 -5.06 12.14
N SER A 157 -10.47 -6.35 12.50
CA SER A 157 -11.30 -7.02 13.51
C SER A 157 -10.97 -6.47 14.90
N ARG A 158 -11.12 -5.16 15.11
CA ARG A 158 -11.26 -4.63 16.46
C ARG A 158 -12.51 -5.29 17.04
N PRO A 159 -12.41 -6.00 18.18
CA PRO A 159 -13.57 -6.60 18.79
C PRO A 159 -14.59 -5.49 19.08
N THR A 160 -15.85 -5.78 18.79
CA THR A 160 -17.04 -4.97 19.05
C THR A 160 -17.30 -4.73 20.54
N TYR A 161 -16.27 -4.84 21.39
CA TYR A 161 -16.27 -4.59 22.84
C TYR A 161 -16.26 -3.09 23.19
N GLY A 162 -16.54 -2.22 22.23
CA GLY A 162 -16.99 -0.84 22.48
C GLY A 162 -18.50 -0.66 22.33
N ALA A 163 -19.23 -1.64 21.78
CA ALA A 163 -20.64 -1.46 21.40
C ALA A 163 -21.57 -1.12 22.57
N VAL A 164 -21.22 -1.52 23.81
CA VAL A 164 -22.09 -1.27 24.97
C VAL A 164 -21.96 0.16 25.49
N THR A 165 -20.84 0.85 25.28
CA THR A 165 -20.70 2.27 25.63
C THR A 165 -21.00 3.20 24.46
N THR A 166 -20.83 2.74 23.20
CA THR A 166 -21.17 3.55 22.02
C THR A 166 -22.68 3.64 21.80
N PHE A 167 -23.48 2.59 22.07
CA PHE A 167 -24.95 2.64 21.88
C PHE A 167 -25.65 3.70 22.74
N LEU A 168 -25.18 3.92 23.97
CA LEU A 168 -25.78 4.91 24.88
C LEU A 168 -25.33 6.34 24.58
N VAL A 169 -24.14 6.53 24.00
CA VAL A 169 -23.61 7.85 23.63
C VAL A 169 -24.00 8.25 22.19
N GLN A 170 -24.13 7.29 21.27
CA GLN A 170 -24.61 7.49 19.89
C GLN A 170 -26.06 7.99 19.84
N SER A 171 -26.89 7.66 20.82
CA SER A 171 -28.27 8.16 20.87
C SER A 171 -28.37 9.65 21.26
N LEU A 172 -27.30 10.23 21.81
CA LEU A 172 -27.27 11.62 22.30
C LEU A 172 -26.42 12.55 21.42
N VAL A 173 -25.46 12.00 20.68
CA VAL A 173 -24.68 12.73 19.68
C VAL A 173 -25.31 12.46 18.32
N THR A 174 -26.02 13.43 17.75
CA THR A 174 -26.36 13.42 16.32
C THR A 174 -25.06 13.42 15.53
N GLN A 175 -24.52 12.23 15.21
CA GLN A 175 -23.36 12.12 14.33
C GLN A 175 -23.76 12.69 12.98
N ALA A 176 -23.13 13.80 12.61
CA ALA A 176 -23.26 14.35 11.27
C ALA A 176 -22.73 13.33 10.27
N GLU A 177 -23.42 13.20 9.13
CA GLU A 177 -22.98 12.32 8.04
C GLU A 177 -21.56 12.73 7.59
N PRO A 178 -20.57 11.81 7.58
CA PRO A 178 -19.21 12.13 7.16
C PRO A 178 -19.18 12.68 5.74
N ARG A 179 -18.37 13.73 5.51
CA ARG A 179 -18.26 14.45 4.25
C ARG A 179 -16.85 14.34 3.69
N PHE A 180 -16.74 13.95 2.42
CA PHE A 180 -15.47 13.79 1.75
C PHE A 180 -15.37 14.64 0.48
N ALA A 181 -14.23 15.30 0.29
CA ALA A 181 -13.93 15.98 -0.97
C ALA A 181 -13.28 15.00 -1.97
N LEU A 182 -13.89 14.82 -3.14
CA LEU A 182 -13.38 13.97 -4.22
C LEU A 182 -12.76 14.85 -5.31
N PHE A 183 -11.46 14.69 -5.57
CA PHE A 183 -10.73 15.45 -6.59
C PHE A 183 -9.59 14.62 -7.18
N GLY A 184 -8.99 15.06 -8.28
CA GLY A 184 -7.79 14.45 -8.86
C GLY A 184 -7.87 14.19 -10.36
N PRO A 185 -6.72 13.93 -11.01
CA PRO A 185 -6.61 13.75 -12.45
C PRO A 185 -7.45 12.59 -12.99
N GLY A 186 -7.61 11.50 -12.23
CA GLY A 186 -8.38 10.33 -12.66
C GLY A 186 -9.87 10.60 -12.87
N LEU A 187 -10.42 11.72 -12.36
CA LEU A 187 -11.80 12.13 -12.65
C LEU A 187 -11.97 12.63 -14.09
N GLU A 188 -10.89 13.09 -14.72
CA GLU A 188 -10.91 13.73 -16.02
C GLU A 188 -10.16 12.91 -17.09
N GLU A 189 -9.12 12.17 -16.71
CA GLU A 189 -8.23 11.48 -17.65
C GLU A 189 -8.67 10.06 -18.03
N LEU A 190 -9.43 9.37 -17.18
CA LEU A 190 -9.89 8.01 -17.46
C LEU A 190 -10.97 7.99 -18.54
N ASP A 191 -10.93 6.96 -19.39
CA ASP A 191 -11.93 6.75 -20.45
C ASP A 191 -13.30 6.51 -19.81
N GLU A 192 -13.34 5.62 -18.82
CA GLU A 192 -14.51 5.35 -18.00
C GLU A 192 -14.60 6.33 -16.81
N SER A 193 -15.73 7.00 -16.68
CA SER A 193 -15.95 7.97 -15.59
C SER A 193 -16.35 7.27 -14.30
N LEU A 194 -15.45 7.28 -13.30
CA LEU A 194 -15.70 6.74 -11.96
C LEU A 194 -16.99 7.29 -11.34
N VAL A 195 -17.18 8.60 -11.36
CA VAL A 195 -18.36 9.25 -10.77
C VAL A 195 -19.63 8.86 -11.49
N ARG A 196 -19.63 8.79 -12.83
CA ARG A 196 -20.79 8.30 -13.59
C ARG A 196 -21.13 6.87 -13.17
N ARG A 197 -20.12 6.01 -13.04
CA ARG A 197 -20.30 4.62 -12.63
C ARG A 197 -20.85 4.49 -11.21
N MET A 198 -20.37 5.29 -10.26
CA MET A 198 -20.92 5.35 -8.90
C MET A 198 -22.42 5.72 -8.90
N MET A 199 -22.84 6.63 -9.78
CA MET A 199 -24.25 7.05 -9.87
C MET A 199 -25.15 6.01 -10.57
N THR A 200 -24.60 5.24 -11.51
CA THR A 200 -25.38 4.28 -12.33
C THR A 200 -25.41 2.86 -11.75
N CYS A 201 -24.62 2.58 -10.71
CA CYS A 201 -24.50 1.24 -10.11
C CYS A 201 -25.00 1.23 -8.66
N PRO A 202 -26.32 1.40 -8.43
CA PRO A 202 -26.88 1.49 -7.08
C PRO A 202 -26.75 0.20 -6.26
N GLU A 203 -26.55 -0.95 -6.92
CA GLU A 203 -26.34 -2.23 -6.24
C GLU A 203 -25.01 -2.28 -5.47
N ILE A 204 -24.02 -1.52 -5.92
CA ILE A 204 -22.70 -1.45 -5.29
C ILE A 204 -22.65 -0.29 -4.31
N LEU A 205 -23.20 0.86 -4.68
CA LEU A 205 -23.22 2.05 -3.84
C LEU A 205 -24.56 2.79 -3.97
N PRO A 206 -25.55 2.48 -3.12
CA PRO A 206 -26.87 3.08 -3.20
C PRO A 206 -26.82 4.58 -2.87
N VAL A 207 -27.58 5.38 -3.62
CA VAL A 207 -27.69 6.83 -3.42
C VAL A 207 -28.76 7.09 -2.37
N ALA A 208 -28.37 7.67 -1.23
CA ALA A 208 -29.26 7.97 -0.10
C ALA A 208 -30.11 9.23 -0.33
N GLY A 209 -29.75 10.06 -1.31
CA GLY A 209 -30.46 11.27 -1.71
C GLY A 209 -29.53 12.42 -2.11
N LEU A 210 -30.11 13.53 -2.56
CA LEU A 210 -29.39 14.80 -2.71
C LEU A 210 -29.55 15.60 -1.41
N PRO A 211 -28.46 15.90 -0.67
CA PRO A 211 -28.58 16.67 0.56
C PRO A 211 -29.15 18.07 0.31
N GLN A 212 -29.84 18.63 1.31
CA GLN A 212 -30.27 20.03 1.28
C GLN A 212 -29.05 20.95 1.06
N ARG A 213 -29.21 22.00 0.25
CA ARG A 213 -28.12 22.94 -0.12
C ARG A 213 -27.41 23.48 1.12
N GLN A 214 -26.17 23.05 1.34
CA GLN A 214 -25.37 23.46 2.50
C GLN A 214 -24.13 24.29 2.13
N ILE A 215 -23.59 24.17 0.91
CA ILE A 215 -22.43 24.97 0.47
C ILE A 215 -22.83 25.87 -0.70
N HIS A 216 -22.78 27.18 -0.48
CA HIS A 216 -23.05 28.19 -1.52
C HIS A 216 -21.98 28.12 -2.63
N GLY A 217 -22.41 27.80 -3.86
CA GLY A 217 -21.59 27.87 -5.07
C GLY A 217 -21.09 26.54 -5.64
N ILE A 218 -20.99 25.47 -4.83
CA ILE A 218 -20.46 24.14 -5.26
C ILE A 218 -21.56 23.07 -5.36
N GLY A 219 -22.67 23.25 -4.64
CA GLY A 219 -23.74 22.25 -4.55
C GLY A 219 -23.62 21.40 -3.29
N SER A 220 -24.60 20.52 -3.05
CA SER A 220 -24.69 19.74 -1.81
C SER A 220 -23.78 18.50 -1.78
N GLY A 221 -23.27 18.06 -2.94
CA GLY A 221 -22.66 16.74 -3.10
C GLY A 221 -23.69 15.65 -3.37
N VAL A 222 -23.24 14.40 -3.34
CA VAL A 222 -24.08 13.21 -3.45
C VAL A 222 -23.92 12.37 -2.19
N SER A 223 -25.04 12.08 -1.53
CA SER A 223 -25.05 11.16 -0.38
C SER A 223 -25.19 9.72 -0.86
N PHE A 224 -24.29 8.87 -0.38
CA PHE A 224 -24.25 7.44 -0.62
C PHE A 224 -24.48 6.69 0.70
N GLN A 225 -24.94 5.46 0.60
CA GLN A 225 -25.13 4.59 1.75
C GLN A 225 -24.18 3.38 1.65
N PHE A 226 -23.37 3.19 2.69
CA PHE A 226 -22.48 2.05 2.85
C PHE A 226 -23.16 0.96 3.70
N ASN A 227 -23.13 -0.29 3.22
CA ASN A 227 -23.69 -1.47 3.90
C ASN A 227 -25.12 -1.29 4.45
N ASN A 228 -25.95 -0.47 3.79
CA ASN A 228 -27.33 -0.15 4.19
C ASN A 228 -27.48 0.40 5.63
N ARG A 229 -26.41 0.95 6.20
CA ARG A 229 -26.38 1.40 7.61
C ARG A 229 -25.82 2.81 7.78
N GLN A 230 -24.77 3.14 7.04
CA GLN A 230 -24.05 4.39 7.21
C GLN A 230 -24.15 5.26 5.97
N ASN A 231 -24.67 6.47 6.13
CA ASN A 231 -24.68 7.46 5.08
C ASN A 231 -23.40 8.29 5.12
N PHE A 232 -22.91 8.68 3.96
CA PHE A 232 -21.80 9.60 3.81
C PHE A 232 -21.96 10.43 2.54
N ASN A 233 -21.39 11.63 2.51
CA ASN A 233 -21.55 12.57 1.42
C ASN A 233 -20.22 12.80 0.68
N ILE A 234 -20.26 12.76 -0.65
CA ILE A 234 -19.11 13.09 -1.49
C ILE A 234 -19.35 14.40 -2.24
N LEU A 235 -18.45 15.35 -2.03
CA LEU A 235 -18.35 16.62 -2.76
C LEU A 235 -17.34 16.44 -3.90
N THR A 236 -17.82 16.24 -5.12
CA THR A 236 -16.93 16.09 -6.29
C THR A 236 -16.51 17.45 -6.82
N LEU A 237 -15.20 17.68 -6.86
CA LEU A 237 -14.58 18.92 -7.32
C LEU A 237 -14.02 18.71 -8.73
N TYR A 238 -14.69 19.29 -9.72
CA TYR A 238 -14.24 19.31 -11.11
C TYR A 238 -13.52 20.61 -11.43
N SER A 239 -12.43 20.53 -12.19
CA SER A 239 -11.74 21.72 -12.68
C SER A 239 -12.32 22.26 -13.98
N THR A 240 -12.91 21.36 -14.78
CA THR A 240 -13.39 21.65 -16.14
C THR A 240 -14.75 21.01 -16.43
N THR A 241 -15.47 21.57 -17.40
CA THR A 241 -16.80 21.07 -17.79
C THR A 241 -16.72 19.72 -18.51
N SER A 242 -17.82 18.94 -18.53
CA SER A 242 -17.86 17.63 -19.21
C SER A 242 -17.49 17.69 -20.69
N MET A 243 -17.80 18.80 -21.38
CA MET A 243 -17.45 18.99 -22.79
C MET A 243 -15.96 19.31 -22.99
N GLU A 244 -15.37 20.17 -22.14
CA GLU A 244 -13.93 20.45 -22.15
C GLU A 244 -13.12 19.16 -21.90
N ARG A 245 -13.58 18.30 -20.98
CA ARG A 245 -12.97 16.99 -20.70
C ARG A 245 -12.95 16.06 -21.91
N LYS A 246 -14.07 15.92 -22.64
CA LYS A 246 -14.13 15.09 -23.86
C LYS A 246 -13.21 15.61 -24.95
N ARG A 247 -13.10 16.93 -25.09
CA ARG A 247 -12.24 17.58 -26.08
C ARG A 247 -10.76 17.40 -25.75
N ALA A 248 -10.36 17.66 -24.52
CA ALA A 248 -8.97 17.49 -24.07
C ALA A 248 -8.46 16.04 -24.17
N ARG A 249 -9.35 15.06 -23.98
CA ARG A 249 -9.06 13.63 -24.23
C ARG A 249 -8.78 13.33 -25.70
N THR A 250 -9.61 13.89 -26.59
CA THR A 250 -9.48 13.69 -28.06
C THR A 250 -8.21 14.37 -28.59
N GLU A 251 -7.86 15.52 -28.04
CA GLU A 251 -6.75 16.35 -28.48
C GLU A 251 -5.42 16.07 -27.74
N GLN A 252 -5.43 15.19 -26.70
CA GLN A 252 -4.28 14.94 -25.79
C GLN A 252 -3.64 16.22 -25.22
N THR A 253 -4.42 17.30 -25.10
CA THR A 253 -3.97 18.59 -24.58
C THR A 253 -4.09 18.60 -23.06
N VAL A 254 -3.08 19.15 -22.37
CA VAL A 254 -3.11 19.36 -20.92
C VAL A 254 -4.21 20.36 -20.58
N THR A 255 -5.28 19.91 -19.93
CA THR A 255 -6.31 20.80 -19.39
C THR A 255 -5.74 21.56 -18.20
N VAL A 256 -5.74 22.89 -18.27
CA VAL A 256 -5.34 23.75 -17.16
C VAL A 256 -6.34 23.58 -16.02
N ASN A 257 -5.88 23.11 -14.86
CA ASN A 257 -6.73 22.88 -13.69
C ASN A 257 -7.12 24.22 -13.05
N LYS A 258 -8.38 24.65 -13.25
CA LYS A 258 -8.89 25.95 -12.78
C LYS A 258 -9.10 26.02 -11.25
N MET A 259 -8.90 24.93 -10.51
CA MET A 259 -9.07 24.91 -9.05
C MET A 259 -7.83 25.41 -8.29
N PHE A 260 -6.67 25.38 -8.94
CA PHE A 260 -5.39 25.79 -8.36
C PHE A 260 -4.84 27.00 -9.11
N TYR A 261 -4.23 27.92 -8.37
CA TYR A 261 -3.39 28.95 -8.95
C TYR A 261 -2.01 28.86 -8.31
N GLN A 262 -0.97 28.98 -9.15
CA GLN A 262 0.40 28.93 -8.70
C GLN A 262 0.76 30.27 -8.03
N GLU A 263 1.30 30.20 -6.81
CA GLU A 263 1.83 31.37 -6.14
C GLU A 263 3.27 31.59 -6.61
N ASN A 264 3.48 32.60 -7.46
CA ASN A 264 4.82 32.97 -7.90
C ASN A 264 5.54 33.70 -6.76
N ASN A 265 6.29 32.97 -5.93
CA ASN A 265 7.19 33.60 -4.98
C ASN A 265 8.33 34.30 -5.74
N ILE A 266 8.36 35.63 -5.70
CA ILE A 266 9.33 36.50 -6.39
C ILE A 266 10.73 36.45 -5.75
N GLY A 267 10.95 35.67 -4.68
CA GLY A 267 12.20 35.64 -3.94
C GLY A 267 12.90 34.28 -3.92
N GLY A 268 13.93 34.13 -4.76
CA GLY A 268 15.18 33.39 -4.45
C GLY A 268 15.14 31.85 -4.35
N ASN A 269 15.73 31.19 -5.36
CA ASN A 269 16.38 29.87 -5.33
C ASN A 269 15.83 28.79 -4.36
N GLN A 270 14.75 28.13 -4.77
CA GLN A 270 14.58 26.66 -4.83
C GLN A 270 13.15 26.38 -5.35
N GLN A 271 13.04 25.75 -6.53
CA GLN A 271 11.79 25.43 -7.21
C GLN A 271 10.93 24.41 -6.43
N ALA A 272 10.18 24.85 -5.41
CA ALA A 272 9.00 24.14 -4.94
C ALA A 272 7.76 24.84 -5.51
N VAL A 273 7.03 24.15 -6.39
CA VAL A 273 5.78 24.68 -6.95
C VAL A 273 4.74 24.72 -5.83
N HIS A 274 4.40 25.92 -5.38
CA HIS A 274 3.34 26.13 -4.38
C HIS A 274 2.02 26.46 -5.07
N TYR A 275 1.01 25.64 -4.79
CA TYR A 275 -0.35 25.85 -5.25
C TYR A 275 -1.22 26.39 -4.13
N ASN A 276 -2.07 27.34 -4.48
CA ASN A 276 -3.18 27.79 -3.65
C ASN A 276 -4.50 27.42 -4.30
N VAL A 277 -5.49 27.17 -3.45
CA VAL A 277 -6.81 26.72 -3.86
C VAL A 277 -7.78 27.90 -3.95
N ILE A 278 -8.69 27.88 -4.93
CA ILE A 278 -9.73 28.91 -5.06
C ILE A 278 -10.64 29.00 -3.82
N ALA A 279 -11.16 30.20 -3.53
CA ALA A 279 -11.92 30.48 -2.30
C ALA A 279 -13.15 29.57 -2.10
N GLN A 280 -13.81 29.14 -3.17
CA GLN A 280 -14.96 28.22 -3.07
C GLN A 280 -14.53 26.84 -2.56
N VAL A 281 -13.39 26.34 -3.04
CA VAL A 281 -12.88 25.03 -2.63
C VAL A 281 -12.24 25.11 -1.24
N LYS A 282 -11.67 26.25 -0.83
CA LYS A 282 -11.27 26.48 0.58
C LYS A 282 -12.43 26.25 1.55
N LYS A 283 -13.64 26.75 1.24
CA LYS A 283 -14.85 26.49 2.03
C LYS A 283 -15.24 25.01 2.07
N VAL A 284 -14.94 24.24 1.02
CA VAL A 284 -15.14 22.78 1.05
C VAL A 284 -14.12 22.14 1.96
N CYS A 285 -12.84 22.52 1.83
CA CYS A 285 -11.79 22.06 2.73
C CYS A 285 -12.10 22.38 4.19
N GLU A 286 -12.80 23.46 4.52
CA GLU A 286 -13.20 23.77 5.91
C GLU A 286 -14.24 22.82 6.51
N VAL A 287 -15.09 22.19 5.68
CA VAL A 287 -16.26 21.44 6.16
C VAL A 287 -16.18 19.93 5.93
N VAL A 288 -15.12 19.44 5.30
CA VAL A 288 -14.94 18.00 5.02
C VAL A 288 -14.13 17.30 6.10
N ASP A 289 -14.55 16.07 6.39
CA ASP A 289 -13.96 15.17 7.38
C ASP A 289 -12.76 14.40 6.82
N GLY A 290 -12.64 14.32 5.49
CA GLY A 290 -11.54 13.67 4.79
C GLY A 290 -11.49 13.98 3.30
N PHE A 291 -10.47 13.43 2.64
CA PHE A 291 -10.18 13.69 1.24
C PHE A 291 -10.06 12.39 0.46
N ILE A 292 -10.58 12.39 -0.77
CA ILE A 292 -10.44 11.29 -1.72
C ILE A 292 -9.74 11.83 -2.97
N TYR A 293 -8.49 11.41 -3.18
CA TYR A 293 -7.70 11.75 -4.36
C TYR A 293 -7.81 10.64 -5.40
N VAL A 294 -8.26 10.95 -6.60
CA VAL A 294 -8.37 9.98 -7.71
C VAL A 294 -7.14 10.11 -8.61
N ALA A 295 -6.21 9.18 -8.44
CA ALA A 295 -5.03 9.07 -9.28
C ALA A 295 -5.34 8.23 -10.53
N ASN A 296 -4.78 8.62 -11.66
CA ASN A 296 -4.78 7.78 -12.85
C ASN A 296 -3.61 6.78 -12.73
N ALA A 297 -3.91 5.49 -12.68
CA ALA A 297 -2.93 4.42 -12.49
C ALA A 297 -2.58 3.68 -13.80
N GLU A 298 -3.00 4.18 -14.95
CA GLU A 298 -2.74 3.54 -16.23
C GLU A 298 -1.28 3.75 -16.68
N ALA A 299 -0.52 2.67 -16.85
CA ALA A 299 0.94 2.70 -17.01
C ALA A 299 1.45 3.38 -18.31
N HIS A 300 0.54 3.73 -19.24
CA HIS A 300 0.89 4.42 -20.47
C HIS A 300 0.85 5.95 -20.33
N LYS A 301 0.35 6.47 -19.20
CA LYS A 301 0.27 7.90 -18.92
C LYS A 301 1.58 8.41 -18.34
N LYS A 302 1.92 9.65 -18.72
CA LYS A 302 3.03 10.38 -18.13
C LYS A 302 2.48 11.24 -17.01
N HIS A 303 3.06 11.10 -15.83
CA HIS A 303 2.65 11.81 -14.63
C HIS A 303 3.74 12.80 -14.24
N ASP A 304 3.31 13.99 -13.81
CA ASP A 304 4.17 14.90 -13.05
C ASP A 304 3.84 14.73 -11.57
N HIS A 305 4.49 13.75 -10.94
CA HIS A 305 4.18 13.37 -9.56
C HIS A 305 4.53 14.47 -8.54
N GLN A 306 5.46 15.37 -8.87
CA GLN A 306 5.77 16.52 -8.01
C GLN A 306 4.62 17.53 -8.02
N ASP A 307 4.08 17.80 -9.21
CA ASP A 307 2.91 18.65 -9.38
C ASP A 307 1.66 18.07 -8.71
N GLU A 308 1.43 16.76 -8.87
CA GLU A 308 0.32 16.05 -8.21
C GLU A 308 0.43 16.14 -6.68
N PHE A 309 1.62 15.90 -6.12
CA PHE A 309 1.85 16.00 -4.68
C PHE A 309 1.63 17.42 -4.16
N ALA A 310 2.11 18.45 -4.87
CA ALA A 310 1.89 19.84 -4.49
C ALA A 310 0.39 20.22 -4.49
N ARG A 311 -0.39 19.70 -5.46
CA ARG A 311 -1.85 19.89 -5.49
C ARG A 311 -2.55 19.18 -4.34
N ILE A 312 -2.10 17.97 -3.97
CA ILE A 312 -2.61 17.26 -2.78
C ILE A 312 -2.35 18.10 -1.54
N LEU A 313 -1.11 18.59 -1.34
CA LEU A 313 -0.73 19.43 -0.20
C LEU A 313 -1.58 20.70 -0.09
N ALA A 314 -1.87 21.36 -1.22
CA ALA A 314 -2.71 22.55 -1.24
C ALA A 314 -4.15 22.29 -0.76
N MET A 315 -4.70 21.11 -1.07
CA MET A 315 -6.06 20.71 -0.65
C MET A 315 -6.13 20.34 0.84
N ILE A 316 -5.07 19.73 1.36
CA ILE A 316 -5.01 19.21 2.73
C ILE A 316 -4.34 20.19 3.71
N ASP A 317 -4.19 21.45 3.31
CA ASP A 317 -3.54 22.47 4.11
C ASP A 317 -4.16 22.50 5.54
N PRO A 318 -3.33 22.35 6.60
CA PRO A 318 -3.80 22.32 7.98
C PRO A 318 -4.42 23.66 8.42
N THR A 319 -4.20 24.76 7.70
CA THR A 319 -4.88 26.04 7.97
C THR A 319 -6.35 26.02 7.58
N LEU A 320 -6.75 25.12 6.66
CA LEU A 320 -8.12 25.01 6.15
C LEU A 320 -8.99 24.09 6.99
N GLY A 321 -8.47 23.41 8.02
CA GLY A 321 -9.28 22.53 8.86
C GLY A 321 -8.44 21.61 9.75
N PRO A 322 -9.06 20.62 10.40
CA PRO A 322 -8.36 19.73 11.33
C PRO A 322 -7.18 19.00 10.66
N PRO A 323 -5.99 18.94 11.29
CA PRO A 323 -4.78 18.47 10.62
C PRO A 323 -4.71 16.95 10.36
N ASN A 324 -5.51 16.14 11.05
CA ASN A 324 -5.41 14.67 10.99
C ASN A 324 -6.39 14.00 10.02
N ARG A 325 -6.92 14.71 9.02
CA ARG A 325 -8.00 14.20 8.14
C ARG A 325 -7.51 13.07 7.23
N PRO A 326 -8.22 11.93 7.17
CA PRO A 326 -7.75 10.82 6.36
C PRO A 326 -7.77 11.17 4.87
N VAL A 327 -6.76 10.70 4.14
CA VAL A 327 -6.65 10.82 2.69
C VAL A 327 -6.70 9.45 2.05
N LEU A 328 -7.77 9.18 1.31
CA LEU A 328 -7.89 7.99 0.48
C LEU A 328 -7.42 8.30 -0.93
N VAL A 329 -6.39 7.60 -1.41
CA VAL A 329 -5.92 7.68 -2.79
C VAL A 329 -6.48 6.49 -3.57
N LEU A 330 -7.36 6.77 -4.52
CA LEU A 330 -7.88 5.77 -5.45
C LEU A 330 -6.94 5.67 -6.65
N SER A 331 -6.18 4.58 -6.72
CA SER A 331 -5.32 4.21 -7.85
C SER A 331 -6.21 3.59 -8.94
N CYS A 332 -6.76 4.44 -9.81
CA CYS A 332 -7.83 4.07 -10.73
C CYS A 332 -7.34 3.71 -12.14
N THR A 333 -7.90 2.65 -12.71
CA THR A 333 -7.84 2.35 -14.15
C THR A 333 -9.23 2.37 -14.76
N SER A 334 -9.35 2.60 -16.07
CA SER A 334 -10.66 2.66 -16.74
C SER A 334 -11.35 1.28 -16.73
N GLU A 335 -10.63 0.24 -17.16
CA GLU A 335 -11.16 -1.12 -17.33
C GLU A 335 -10.25 -2.19 -16.70
N VAL A 336 -10.76 -3.42 -16.65
CA VAL A 336 -10.01 -4.61 -16.24
C VAL A 336 -9.05 -4.99 -17.36
N GLY A 337 -7.79 -5.27 -17.03
CA GLY A 337 -6.77 -5.72 -17.98
C GLY A 337 -5.86 -4.62 -18.54
N ILE A 338 -6.16 -3.35 -18.28
CA ILE A 338 -5.22 -2.25 -18.55
C ILE A 338 -4.00 -2.43 -17.64
N LYS A 339 -2.80 -2.30 -18.22
CA LYS A 339 -1.55 -2.35 -17.46
C LYS A 339 -1.55 -1.20 -16.44
N ARG A 340 -1.49 -1.56 -15.15
CA ARG A 340 -1.52 -0.63 -14.03
C ARG A 340 -0.14 -0.34 -13.45
N ILE A 341 -0.01 0.81 -12.80
CA ILE A 341 1.03 1.11 -11.82
C ILE A 341 0.58 0.49 -10.48
N PRO A 342 1.39 -0.39 -9.86
CA PRO A 342 1.10 -0.92 -8.53
C PRO A 342 0.93 0.16 -7.46
N CYS A 343 -0.03 -0.04 -6.54
CA CYS A 343 -0.35 0.93 -5.49
C CYS A 343 0.85 1.36 -4.64
N VAL A 344 1.78 0.44 -4.35
CA VAL A 344 2.97 0.75 -3.55
C VAL A 344 3.92 1.71 -4.29
N TYR A 345 4.11 1.51 -5.59
CA TYR A 345 4.91 2.44 -6.38
C TYR A 345 4.21 3.78 -6.53
N MET A 346 2.89 3.80 -6.70
CA MET A 346 2.11 5.03 -6.70
C MET A 346 2.28 5.82 -5.39
N ALA A 347 2.24 5.14 -4.24
CA ALA A 347 2.45 5.77 -2.93
C ALA A 347 3.84 6.42 -2.81
N HIS A 348 4.89 5.76 -3.32
CA HIS A 348 6.25 6.31 -3.32
C HIS A 348 6.42 7.45 -4.33
N GLN A 349 5.85 7.32 -5.53
CA GLN A 349 5.92 8.35 -6.57
C GLN A 349 5.22 9.64 -6.12
N LEU A 350 4.08 9.52 -5.45
CA LEU A 350 3.36 10.63 -4.85
C LEU A 350 3.93 11.08 -3.50
N GLN A 351 5.04 10.48 -3.03
CA GLN A 351 5.71 10.83 -1.77
C GLN A 351 4.75 10.88 -0.56
N LEU A 352 3.79 9.97 -0.50
CA LEU A 352 2.74 9.99 0.54
C LEU A 352 3.31 9.79 1.95
N ASN A 353 4.50 9.21 2.07
CA ASN A 353 5.23 9.09 3.34
C ASN A 353 5.54 10.44 4.00
N LEU A 354 5.50 11.55 3.26
CA LEU A 354 5.70 12.90 3.78
C LEU A 354 4.42 13.51 4.39
N LEU A 355 3.26 12.89 4.18
CA LEU A 355 2.00 13.35 4.75
C LEU A 355 1.93 13.03 6.25
N SER A 356 1.54 14.03 7.05
CA SER A 356 1.37 13.89 8.50
C SER A 356 0.09 13.15 8.91
N GLN A 357 -0.91 13.14 8.04
CA GLN A 357 -2.23 12.57 8.30
C GLN A 357 -2.36 11.12 7.79
N PRO A 358 -3.32 10.33 8.32
CA PRO A 358 -3.56 8.97 7.87
C PRO A 358 -3.88 8.91 6.37
N TRP A 359 -3.24 8.01 5.64
CA TRP A 359 -3.53 7.81 4.22
C TRP A 359 -3.54 6.32 3.83
N MET A 360 -4.27 6.01 2.76
CA MET A 360 -4.26 4.70 2.12
C MET A 360 -4.38 4.84 0.62
N VAL A 361 -3.59 4.07 -0.12
CA VAL A 361 -3.76 3.87 -1.57
C VAL A 361 -4.56 2.58 -1.79
N GLN A 362 -5.66 2.67 -2.53
CA GLN A 362 -6.51 1.55 -2.90
C GLN A 362 -6.64 1.46 -4.42
N ASP A 363 -6.25 0.31 -4.95
CA ASP A 363 -6.44 -0.01 -6.36
C ASP A 363 -7.93 -0.12 -6.67
N THR A 364 -8.35 0.61 -7.71
CA THR A 364 -9.75 0.72 -8.11
C THR A 364 -9.89 0.59 -9.63
N VAL A 365 -10.99 0.01 -10.10
CA VAL A 365 -11.34 -0.02 -11.53
C VAL A 365 -12.63 0.76 -11.74
N ALA A 366 -12.62 1.77 -12.60
CA ALA A 366 -13.76 2.66 -12.78
C ALA A 366 -15.00 1.92 -13.33
N ALA A 367 -14.83 1.04 -14.33
CA ALA A 367 -15.93 0.32 -14.96
C ALA A 367 -16.73 -0.58 -14.00
N THR A 368 -16.06 -1.24 -13.06
CA THR A 368 -16.67 -2.23 -12.15
C THR A 368 -16.82 -1.74 -10.72
N LEU A 369 -16.22 -0.58 -10.38
CA LEU A 369 -16.06 -0.08 -9.02
C LEU A 369 -15.34 -1.05 -8.07
N SER A 370 -14.63 -2.06 -8.61
CA SER A 370 -13.90 -3.02 -7.79
C SER A 370 -12.83 -2.31 -6.98
N GLY A 371 -12.76 -2.61 -5.67
CA GLY A 371 -11.81 -1.96 -4.75
C GLY A 371 -12.34 -0.68 -4.09
N LEU A 372 -13.33 0.00 -4.68
CA LEU A 372 -13.89 1.24 -4.12
C LEU A 372 -14.46 1.02 -2.71
N LEU A 373 -15.27 -0.02 -2.51
CA LEU A 373 -15.91 -0.29 -1.22
C LEU A 373 -14.89 -0.50 -0.10
N LYS A 374 -13.76 -1.17 -0.36
CA LYS A 374 -12.69 -1.35 0.63
C LYS A 374 -12.02 -0.02 0.98
N GLY A 375 -11.87 0.86 -0.01
CA GLY A 375 -11.39 2.23 0.20
C GLY A 375 -12.33 3.05 1.08
N ILE A 376 -13.64 2.99 0.79
CA ILE A 376 -14.68 3.68 1.55
C ILE A 376 -14.79 3.13 2.98
N GLU A 377 -14.74 1.80 3.15
CA GLU A 377 -14.72 1.17 4.47
C GLU A 377 -13.58 1.71 5.35
N TRP A 378 -12.38 1.84 4.78
CA TRP A 378 -11.22 2.35 5.50
C TRP A 378 -11.37 3.83 5.88
N ILE A 379 -11.78 4.70 4.95
CA ILE A 379 -11.87 6.14 5.24
C ILE A 379 -12.99 6.45 6.25
N LEU A 380 -14.10 5.71 6.21
CA LEU A 380 -15.16 5.80 7.21
C LEU A 380 -14.65 5.37 8.60
N GLY A 381 -13.91 4.25 8.68
CA GLY A 381 -13.33 3.79 9.95
C GLY A 381 -12.33 4.78 10.56
N GLU A 382 -11.52 5.45 9.75
CA GLU A 382 -10.58 6.49 10.23
C GLU A 382 -11.30 7.80 10.61
N ALA A 383 -12.41 8.14 9.93
CA ALA A 383 -13.23 9.30 10.28
C ALA A 383 -13.99 9.08 11.60
N GLU A 384 -14.56 7.89 11.83
CA GLU A 384 -15.28 7.53 13.05
C GLU A 384 -14.38 7.49 14.29
N CYS A 385 -13.13 7.00 14.16
CA CYS A 385 -12.18 6.95 15.27
C CYS A 385 -11.90 8.32 15.89
N LYS A 386 -12.12 9.41 15.15
CA LYS A 386 -11.99 10.78 15.65
C LYS A 386 -13.22 11.26 16.39
N ASN A 387 -14.42 10.90 15.92
CA ASN A 387 -15.65 11.33 16.57
C ASN A 387 -15.84 10.68 17.96
N ALA A 388 -15.02 9.67 18.27
CA ALA A 388 -15.02 8.95 19.54
C ALA A 388 -13.88 9.36 20.50
N GLN A 389 -12.96 10.26 20.09
CA GLN A 389 -11.88 10.82 20.91
C GLN A 389 -12.18 12.27 21.26
#